data_AF-A0A937NWE5-F1
#
_entry.id   AF-A0A937NWE5-F1
#
_cell.length_a   1.000
_cell.length_b   1.000
_cell.length_c   1.000
_cell.angle_alpha   90.00
_cell.angle_beta   90.00
_cell.angle_gamma   90.00
#
_symmetry.space_group_name_H-M   'P 1'
#
loop_
_entity.id
_entity.type
_entity.pdbx_description
1 polymer ?
#
loop_
_entity_poly.entity_id
_entity_poly.type
_entity_poly.pdbx_seq_one_letter_code
_entity_poly.pdbx_strand_id
1 'polypeptide(L)'
;MNSKATISAQLRSRRREKGLSLSDVARRAGTSPATLSRYENSWTRFETYTLRKLALALDCELAIELRPKTRSKRNLRSRQEICKQLGRLFWDHPLTPEDLAKHAAWVTERVLEYGDLDDVRTLHDTMGREAFLAAAAEAHRVSPRTRNFWIQLLEMEGIPCTKKYSRNTAWNS
;
A
#
# COMPACT_ATOMS: atom_id res chain seq x y z
N MET A 1 -18.25 -16.34 5.65
CA MET A 1 -18.14 -15.10 4.86
C MET A 1 -16.94 -15.22 3.93
N ASN A 2 -17.17 -15.30 2.61
CA ASN A 2 -16.17 -15.68 1.59
C ASN A 2 -14.92 -14.79 1.62
N SER A 3 -13.84 -15.31 2.19
CA SER A 3 -12.49 -14.87 1.83
C SER A 3 -12.35 -15.13 0.32
N LYS A 4 -12.37 -14.07 -0.50
CA LYS A 4 -12.11 -14.21 -1.94
C LYS A 4 -10.70 -14.76 -2.11
N ALA A 5 -10.57 -16.01 -2.55
CA ALA A 5 -9.28 -16.61 -2.87
C ALA A 5 -8.52 -15.71 -3.84
N THR A 6 -7.22 -15.51 -3.60
CA THR A 6 -6.37 -14.72 -4.50
C THR A 6 -6.34 -15.36 -5.89
N ILE A 7 -6.07 -14.57 -6.94
CA ILE A 7 -5.96 -15.09 -8.32
C ILE A 7 -4.95 -16.23 -8.39
N SER A 8 -3.81 -16.10 -7.71
CA SER A 8 -2.80 -17.17 -7.58
C SER A 8 -3.37 -18.46 -7.00
N ALA A 9 -4.18 -18.36 -5.94
CA ALA A 9 -4.80 -19.52 -5.32
C ALA A 9 -5.85 -20.16 -6.23
N GLN A 10 -6.63 -19.35 -6.97
CA GLN A 10 -7.61 -19.84 -7.94
C GLN A 10 -6.94 -20.62 -9.08
N LEU A 11 -5.86 -20.08 -9.67
CA LEU A 11 -5.08 -20.76 -10.71
C LEU A 11 -4.55 -22.11 -10.21
N ARG A 12 -3.94 -22.12 -9.01
CA ARG A 12 -3.37 -23.32 -8.40
C ARG A 12 -4.44 -24.37 -8.08
N SER A 13 -5.58 -23.96 -7.54
CA SER A 13 -6.69 -24.86 -7.21
C SER A 13 -7.20 -25.53 -8.48
N ARG A 14 -7.51 -24.73 -9.51
CA ARG A 14 -8.03 -25.24 -10.77
C ARG A 14 -7.06 -26.19 -11.47
N ARG A 15 -5.77 -25.87 -11.47
CA ARG A 15 -4.75 -26.77 -12.03
C ARG A 15 -4.74 -28.12 -11.34
N ARG A 16 -4.81 -28.14 -10.00
CA ARG A 16 -4.81 -29.37 -9.19
C ARG A 16 -6.09 -30.17 -9.37
N GLU A 17 -7.25 -29.51 -9.44
CA GLU A 17 -8.54 -30.16 -9.74
C GLU A 17 -8.53 -30.89 -11.09
N LYS A 18 -7.82 -30.33 -12.08
CA LYS A 18 -7.65 -30.97 -13.40
C LYS A 18 -6.50 -31.99 -13.45
N GLY A 19 -5.80 -32.22 -12.34
CA GLY A 19 -4.66 -33.15 -12.26
C GLY A 19 -3.46 -32.74 -13.12
N LEU A 20 -3.32 -31.46 -13.46
CA LEU A 20 -2.28 -30.98 -14.38
C LEU A 20 -1.00 -30.57 -13.65
N SER A 21 0.16 -30.91 -14.20
CA SER A 21 1.43 -30.38 -13.71
C SER A 21 1.60 -28.91 -14.11
N LEU A 22 2.58 -28.23 -13.50
CA LEU A 22 2.96 -26.87 -13.94
C LEU A 22 3.39 -26.87 -15.41
N SER A 23 4.11 -27.90 -15.85
CA SER A 23 4.60 -28.01 -17.22
C SER A 23 3.48 -28.25 -18.24
N ASP A 24 2.42 -28.96 -17.86
CA ASP A 24 1.26 -29.17 -18.75
C ASP A 24 0.53 -27.87 -19.05
N VAL A 25 0.21 -27.11 -18.00
CA VAL A 25 -0.50 -25.84 -18.16
C VAL A 25 0.40 -24.81 -18.85
N ALA A 26 1.68 -24.74 -18.49
CA ALA A 26 2.62 -23.82 -19.13
C ALA A 26 2.71 -24.07 -20.65
N ARG A 27 2.84 -25.33 -21.06
CA ARG A 27 2.82 -25.73 -22.47
C ARG A 27 1.52 -25.36 -23.17
N ARG A 28 0.36 -25.67 -22.56
CA ARG A 28 -0.97 -25.32 -23.10
C ARG A 28 -1.16 -23.81 -23.26
N ALA A 29 -0.63 -23.02 -22.34
CA ALA A 29 -0.74 -21.56 -22.35
C ALA A 29 0.36 -20.84 -23.16
N GLY A 30 1.28 -21.58 -23.81
CA GLY A 30 2.42 -20.99 -24.51
C GLY A 30 3.26 -20.10 -23.59
N THR A 31 3.64 -20.64 -22.42
CA THR A 31 4.47 -19.97 -21.41
C THR A 31 5.43 -20.98 -20.74
N SER A 32 6.25 -20.52 -19.79
CA SER A 32 7.19 -21.40 -19.07
C SER A 32 6.62 -21.90 -17.73
N PRO A 33 7.03 -23.08 -17.23
CA PRO A 33 6.67 -23.56 -15.88
C PRO A 33 7.09 -22.57 -14.78
N ALA A 34 8.21 -21.87 -14.97
CA ALA A 34 8.67 -20.82 -14.07
C ALA A 34 7.76 -19.59 -14.06
N THR A 35 7.18 -19.22 -15.21
CA THR A 35 6.18 -18.15 -15.31
C THR A 35 4.90 -18.56 -14.58
N LEU A 36 4.40 -19.78 -14.80
CA LEU A 36 3.21 -20.26 -14.09
C LEU A 36 3.44 -20.38 -12.58
N SER A 37 4.60 -20.88 -12.15
CA SER A 37 4.97 -20.95 -10.73
C SER A 37 4.95 -19.57 -10.07
N ARG A 38 5.47 -18.53 -10.76
CA ARG A 38 5.36 -17.14 -10.29
C ARG A 38 3.89 -16.72 -10.14
N TYR A 39 3.06 -16.98 -11.14
CA TYR A 39 1.64 -16.61 -11.10
C TYR A 39 0.86 -17.35 -10.00
N GLU A 40 1.25 -18.58 -9.67
CA GLU A 40 0.65 -19.35 -8.58
C GLU A 40 1.18 -18.97 -7.19
N ASN A 41 2.31 -18.26 -7.07
CA ASN A 41 2.95 -17.93 -5.79
C ASN A 41 2.92 -16.43 -5.50
N SER A 42 1.87 -15.96 -4.82
CA SER A 42 1.75 -14.62 -4.20
C SER A 42 2.23 -13.44 -5.06
N TRP A 43 2.13 -13.57 -6.38
CA TRP A 43 2.53 -12.53 -7.32
C TRP A 43 1.43 -11.47 -7.40
N THR A 44 1.81 -10.19 -7.37
CA THR A 44 0.85 -9.08 -7.35
C THR A 44 0.77 -8.32 -8.67
N ARG A 45 1.73 -8.53 -9.59
CA ARG A 45 1.85 -7.79 -10.87
C ARG A 45 1.42 -8.64 -12.07
N PHE A 46 0.15 -8.99 -12.15
CA PHE A 46 -0.33 -9.82 -13.25
C PHE A 46 -0.44 -9.07 -14.57
N GLU A 47 0.07 -9.66 -15.64
CA GLU A 47 -0.24 -9.22 -16.99
C GLU A 47 -1.58 -9.82 -17.42
N THR A 48 -2.51 -8.98 -17.85
CA THR A 48 -3.84 -9.45 -18.30
C THR A 48 -3.75 -10.40 -19.49
N TYR A 49 -2.76 -10.20 -20.37
CA TYR A 49 -2.48 -11.10 -21.49
C TYR A 49 -2.13 -12.52 -21.02
N THR A 50 -1.16 -12.63 -20.11
CA THR A 50 -0.72 -13.93 -19.58
C THR A 50 -1.82 -14.59 -18.74
N LEU A 51 -2.59 -13.82 -17.97
CA LEU A 51 -3.76 -14.34 -17.25
C LEU A 51 -4.81 -14.95 -18.19
N ARG A 52 -5.10 -14.30 -19.33
CA ARG A 52 -6.04 -14.84 -20.33
C ARG A 52 -5.56 -16.19 -20.87
N LYS A 53 -4.27 -16.32 -21.22
CA LYS A 53 -3.71 -17.58 -21.71
C LYS A 53 -3.79 -18.70 -20.67
N LEU A 54 -3.51 -18.40 -19.41
CA LEU A 54 -3.61 -19.36 -18.32
C LEU A 54 -5.05 -19.78 -18.05
N ALA A 55 -6.00 -18.83 -18.07
CA ALA A 55 -7.42 -19.12 -17.91
C ALA A 55 -7.91 -20.06 -19.03
N LEU A 56 -7.57 -19.78 -20.30
CA LEU A 56 -7.90 -20.64 -21.43
C LEU A 56 -7.31 -22.04 -21.28
N ALA A 57 -6.02 -22.15 -20.93
CA ALA A 57 -5.35 -23.44 -20.71
C ALA A 57 -5.95 -24.27 -19.56
N LEU A 58 -6.56 -23.59 -18.58
CA LEU A 58 -7.25 -24.19 -17.44
C LEU A 58 -8.75 -24.40 -17.67
N ASP A 59 -9.27 -24.03 -18.84
CA ASP A 59 -10.71 -24.05 -19.14
C ASP A 59 -11.51 -23.23 -18.13
N CYS A 60 -11.13 -21.95 -18.05
CA CYS A 60 -11.72 -20.92 -17.21
C CYS A 60 -11.97 -19.66 -18.02
N GLU A 61 -13.02 -18.93 -17.66
CA GLU A 61 -13.27 -17.57 -18.13
C GLU A 61 -12.56 -16.56 -17.21
N LEU A 62 -11.83 -15.60 -17.79
CA LEU A 62 -11.24 -14.48 -17.04
C LEU A 62 -12.19 -13.28 -17.05
N ALA A 63 -12.95 -13.10 -15.98
CA ALA A 63 -13.77 -11.92 -15.78
C ALA A 63 -12.96 -10.79 -15.10
N ILE A 64 -12.84 -9.63 -15.76
CA ILE A 64 -12.23 -8.42 -15.20
C ILE A 64 -13.31 -7.33 -15.16
N GLU A 65 -13.59 -6.81 -13.97
CA GLU A 65 -14.58 -5.77 -13.76
C GLU A 65 -13.94 -4.57 -13.06
N LEU A 66 -14.12 -3.38 -13.64
CA LEU A 66 -13.79 -2.12 -12.97
C LEU A 66 -14.99 -1.70 -12.13
N ARG A 67 -14.78 -1.55 -10.81
CA ARG A 67 -15.79 -1.01 -9.90
C ARG A 67 -15.35 0.36 -9.42
N PRO A 68 -16.29 1.32 -9.31
CA PRO A 68 -15.98 2.57 -8.63
C PRO A 68 -15.50 2.26 -7.21
N LYS A 69 -14.46 2.96 -6.77
CA LYS A 69 -14.04 2.90 -5.37
C LYS A 69 -15.17 3.49 -4.53
N THR A 70 -16.10 2.65 -4.06
CA THR A 70 -17.01 3.06 -2.99
C THR A 70 -16.12 3.45 -1.82
N ARG A 71 -16.27 4.70 -1.36
CA ARG A 71 -15.55 5.24 -0.21
C ARG A 71 -15.77 4.24 0.93
N SER A 72 -14.78 3.39 1.22
CA SER A 72 -14.90 2.33 2.22
C SER A 72 -15.41 2.95 3.53
N LYS A 73 -16.21 2.24 4.33
CA LYS A 73 -16.58 2.68 5.69
C LYS A 73 -15.35 3.05 6.54
N ARG A 74 -14.14 2.62 6.15
CA ARG A 74 -12.85 3.10 6.71
C ARG A 74 -12.68 4.63 6.64
N ASN A 75 -13.29 5.29 5.64
CA ASN A 75 -13.34 6.76 5.48
C ASN A 75 -14.43 7.44 6.33
N LEU A 76 -15.23 6.69 7.08
CA LEU A 76 -16.22 7.24 8.02
C LEU A 76 -15.74 7.13 9.47
N ARG A 77 -14.45 6.85 9.70
CA ARG A 77 -13.89 6.98 11.04
C ARG A 77 -14.05 8.44 11.47
N SER A 78 -14.70 8.64 12.60
CA SER A 78 -14.77 9.96 13.22
C SER A 78 -13.36 10.45 13.52
N ARG A 79 -13.14 11.77 13.48
CA ARG A 79 -11.84 12.34 13.87
C ARG A 79 -11.46 11.92 15.29
N GLN A 80 -12.44 11.73 16.17
CA GLN A 80 -12.24 11.20 17.52
C GLN A 80 -11.63 9.79 17.53
N GLU A 81 -12.09 8.87 16.68
CA GLU A 81 -11.53 7.52 16.61
C GLU A 81 -10.09 7.52 16.10
N ILE A 82 -9.78 8.40 15.15
CA ILE A 82 -8.43 8.58 14.63
C ILE A 82 -7.51 9.12 15.73
N CYS A 83 -7.95 10.15 16.46
CA CYS A 83 -7.22 10.67 17.61
C CYS A 83 -6.98 9.60 18.67
N LYS A 84 -7.97 8.73 18.94
CA LYS A 84 -7.81 7.62 19.88
C LYS A 84 -6.78 6.59 19.42
N GLN A 85 -6.76 6.24 18.13
CA GLN A 85 -5.78 5.30 17.57
C GLN A 85 -4.36 5.87 17.60
N LEU A 86 -4.22 7.11 17.12
CA LEU A 86 -2.92 7.76 16.95
C LEU A 86 -2.37 8.33 18.26
N GLY A 87 -3.22 8.58 19.25
CA GLY A 87 -2.85 9.29 20.49
C GLY A 87 -1.65 8.71 21.24
N ARG A 88 -1.38 7.41 21.10
CA ARG A 88 -0.18 6.76 21.66
C ARG A 88 1.15 7.33 21.12
N LEU A 89 1.14 7.95 19.94
CA LEU A 89 2.31 8.56 19.30
C LEU A 89 2.59 10.00 19.80
N PHE A 90 1.69 10.54 20.63
CA PHE A 90 1.69 11.93 21.07
C PHE A 90 1.72 12.00 22.60
N TRP A 91 2.81 11.50 23.19
CA TRP A 91 2.97 11.42 24.66
C TRP A 91 3.16 12.79 25.33
N ASP A 92 3.51 13.82 24.56
CA ASP A 92 3.80 15.18 25.00
C ASP A 92 2.64 16.17 24.76
N HIS A 93 1.70 15.84 23.88
CA HIS A 93 0.53 16.67 23.61
C HIS A 93 -0.69 15.80 23.24
N PRO A 94 -1.81 15.87 23.96
CA PRO A 94 -2.98 15.07 23.62
C PRO A 94 -3.50 15.43 22.22
N LEU A 95 -3.54 14.44 21.32
CA LEU A 95 -3.96 14.66 19.94
C LEU A 95 -5.47 14.94 19.86
N THR A 96 -5.84 16.07 19.27
CA THR A 96 -7.23 16.49 19.08
C THR A 96 -7.64 16.48 17.60
N PRO A 97 -8.96 16.48 17.29
CA PRO A 97 -9.45 16.59 15.92
C PRO A 97 -8.99 17.86 15.19
N GLU A 98 -8.70 18.92 15.94
CA GLU A 98 -8.27 20.22 15.39
C GLU A 98 -6.80 20.17 14.95
N ASP A 99 -5.95 19.44 15.67
CA ASP A 99 -4.55 19.24 15.31
C ASP A 99 -4.40 18.52 13.97
N LEU A 100 -5.29 17.58 13.66
CA LEU A 100 -5.33 16.89 12.37
C LEU A 100 -5.51 17.85 11.19
N ALA A 101 -6.18 18.99 11.40
CA ALA A 101 -6.44 19.98 10.36
C ALA A 101 -5.40 21.11 10.37
N LYS A 102 -5.01 21.60 11.56
CA LYS A 102 -4.13 22.78 11.71
C LYS A 102 -2.64 22.43 11.74
N HIS A 103 -2.29 21.21 12.13
CA HIS A 103 -0.93 20.78 12.40
C HIS A 103 -0.56 19.50 11.62
N ALA A 104 -1.05 19.42 10.38
CA ALA A 104 -0.89 18.28 9.48
C ALA A 104 0.57 17.76 9.38
N ALA A 105 1.55 18.66 9.19
CA ALA A 105 2.96 18.29 9.10
C ALA A 105 3.47 17.64 10.39
N TRP A 106 3.17 18.22 11.55
CA TRP A 106 3.55 17.68 12.86
C TRP A 106 2.91 16.32 13.15
N VAL A 107 1.62 16.17 12.86
CA VAL A 107 0.92 14.88 12.99
C VAL A 107 1.58 13.83 12.08
N THR A 108 1.91 14.24 10.85
CA THR A 108 2.59 13.37 9.87
C THR A 108 3.97 12.98 10.36
N GLU A 109 4.79 13.90 10.85
CA GLU A 109 6.10 13.61 11.45
C GLU A 109 6.01 12.53 12.52
N ARG A 110 5.04 12.63 13.44
CA ARG A 110 4.85 11.63 14.51
C ARG A 110 4.45 10.26 13.98
N VAL A 111 3.55 10.23 13.02
CA VAL A 111 3.12 8.97 12.37
C VAL A 111 4.26 8.34 11.57
N LEU A 112 5.05 9.14 10.84
CA LEU A 112 6.16 8.63 10.04
C LEU A 112 7.33 8.13 10.88
N GLU A 113 7.62 8.77 12.02
CA GLU A 113 8.76 8.43 12.87
C GLU A 113 8.45 7.27 13.83
N TYR A 114 7.25 7.25 14.43
CA TYR A 114 6.92 6.33 15.53
C TYR A 114 5.75 5.39 15.22
N GLY A 115 5.01 5.62 14.14
CA GLY A 115 3.84 4.84 13.78
C GLY A 115 4.16 3.55 13.04
N ASP A 116 3.13 2.74 12.86
CA ASP A 116 3.15 1.56 12.00
C ASP A 116 2.46 1.81 10.64
N LEU A 117 2.42 0.78 9.79
CA LEU A 117 1.82 0.89 8.47
C LEU A 117 0.30 1.16 8.52
N ASP A 118 -0.40 0.72 9.57
CA ASP A 118 -1.83 1.01 9.72
C ASP A 118 -2.07 2.47 10.13
N ASP A 119 -1.21 3.05 10.96
CA ASP A 119 -1.27 4.48 11.29
C ASP A 119 -1.05 5.35 10.06
N VAL A 120 -0.01 5.03 9.28
CA VAL A 120 0.31 5.74 8.02
C VAL A 120 -0.89 5.69 7.07
N ARG A 121 -1.50 4.50 6.91
CA ARG A 121 -2.70 4.32 6.09
C ARG A 121 -3.90 5.08 6.64
N THR A 122 -4.07 5.10 7.96
CA THR A 122 -5.16 5.82 8.62
C THR A 122 -5.03 7.32 8.41
N LEU A 123 -3.82 7.88 8.57
CA LEU A 123 -3.57 9.30 8.35
C LEU A 123 -3.73 9.67 6.87
N HIS A 124 -3.16 8.87 5.96
CA HIS A 124 -3.30 9.05 4.51
C HIS A 124 -4.76 9.06 4.07
N ASP A 125 -5.58 8.11 4.52
CA ASP A 125 -6.99 8.05 4.15
C ASP A 125 -7.79 9.23 4.70
N THR A 126 -7.44 9.69 5.90
CA THR A 126 -8.10 10.82 6.57
C THR A 126 -7.83 12.15 5.86
N MET A 127 -6.57 12.41 5.51
CA MET A 127 -6.14 13.65 4.87
C MET A 127 -6.39 13.65 3.35
N GLY A 128 -6.43 12.46 2.75
CA GLY A 128 -6.37 12.30 1.31
C GLY A 128 -4.92 12.34 0.80
N ARG A 129 -4.72 11.79 -0.40
CA ARG A 129 -3.38 11.58 -0.98
C ARG A 129 -2.58 12.88 -1.08
N GLU A 130 -3.14 13.93 -1.66
CA GLU A 130 -2.41 15.18 -1.90
C GLU A 130 -1.97 15.86 -0.60
N ALA A 131 -2.88 16.05 0.35
CA ALA A 131 -2.58 16.69 1.63
C ALA A 131 -1.59 15.87 2.48
N PHE A 132 -1.72 14.54 2.47
CA PHE A 132 -0.78 13.66 3.16
C PHE A 132 0.63 13.78 2.58
N LEU A 133 0.77 13.74 1.25
CA LEU A 133 2.08 13.80 0.62
C LEU A 133 2.72 15.19 0.77
N ALA A 134 1.94 16.27 0.75
CA ALA A 134 2.42 17.61 1.07
C ALA A 134 2.95 17.69 2.51
N ALA A 135 2.19 17.18 3.49
CA ALA A 135 2.61 17.13 4.88
C ALA A 135 3.85 16.25 5.10
N ALA A 136 3.97 15.13 4.37
CA ALA A 136 5.14 14.26 4.41
C ALA A 136 6.39 14.93 3.79
N ALA A 137 6.22 15.76 2.76
CA ALA A 137 7.32 16.54 2.18
C ALA A 137 7.81 17.64 3.14
N GLU A 138 6.92 18.20 3.96
CA GLU A 138 7.23 19.20 5.00
C GLU A 138 7.73 18.58 6.32
N ALA A 139 7.65 17.26 6.47
CA ALA A 139 8.08 16.54 7.66
C ALA A 139 9.61 16.58 7.81
N HIS A 140 10.10 17.58 8.54
CA HIS A 140 11.53 17.84 8.69
C HIS A 140 12.08 17.40 10.06
N ARG A 141 11.21 17.17 11.05
CA ARG A 141 11.58 16.72 12.40
C ARG A 141 11.55 15.20 12.57
N VAL A 142 11.81 14.48 11.48
CA VAL A 142 12.03 13.02 11.47
C VAL A 142 13.53 12.68 11.44
N SER A 143 13.89 11.46 11.81
CA SER A 143 15.28 11.00 11.74
C SER A 143 15.78 10.92 10.29
N PRO A 144 17.11 10.94 10.06
CA PRO A 144 17.66 10.83 8.70
C PRO A 144 17.23 9.54 7.98
N ARG A 145 17.07 8.43 8.73
CA ARG A 145 16.61 7.15 8.19
C ARG A 145 15.18 7.25 7.66
N THR A 146 14.25 7.73 8.48
CA THR A 146 12.85 7.95 8.10
C THR A 146 12.77 8.88 6.91
N ARG A 147 13.49 10.01 6.96
CA ARG A 147 13.54 10.99 5.88
C ARG A 147 13.97 10.38 4.54
N ASN A 148 15.09 9.65 4.53
CA ASN A 148 15.63 9.09 3.30
C ASN A 148 14.67 8.07 2.66
N PHE A 149 14.01 7.25 3.48
CA PHE A 149 12.97 6.34 3.01
C PHE A 149 11.82 7.09 2.33
N TRP A 150 11.29 8.13 2.99
CA TRP A 150 10.15 8.89 2.47
C TRP A 150 10.50 9.75 1.25
N ILE A 151 11.73 10.26 1.13
CA ILE A 151 12.19 10.92 -0.10
C ILE A 151 12.09 9.98 -1.30
N GLN A 152 12.61 8.75 -1.18
CA GLN A 152 12.55 7.77 -2.26
C GLN A 152 11.10 7.44 -2.66
N LEU A 153 10.21 7.35 -1.68
CA LEU A 153 8.79 7.09 -1.94
C LEU A 153 8.08 8.29 -2.59
N LEU A 154 8.36 9.52 -2.14
CA LEU A 154 7.78 10.75 -2.69
C LEU A 154 8.23 10.99 -4.14
N GLU A 155 9.50 10.72 -4.45
CA GLU A 155 10.03 10.80 -5.82
C GLU A 155 9.30 9.83 -6.78
N MET A 156 9.04 8.59 -6.33
CA MET A 156 8.24 7.63 -7.13
C MET A 156 6.80 8.10 -7.38
N GLU A 157 6.22 8.83 -6.43
CA GLU A 157 4.86 9.38 -6.53
C GLU A 157 4.79 10.71 -7.30
N GLY A 158 5.91 11.16 -7.87
CA GLY A 158 6.01 12.37 -8.70
C GLY A 158 6.04 13.68 -7.91
N ILE A 159 6.33 13.63 -6.60
CA ILE A 159 6.42 14.81 -5.75
C ILE A 159 7.89 15.13 -5.52
N PRO A 160 8.42 16.18 -6.16
CA PRO A 160 9.83 16.50 -6.04
C PRO A 160 10.11 17.12 -4.67
N CYS A 161 10.86 16.42 -3.84
CA CYS A 161 11.45 16.97 -2.62
C CYS A 161 12.61 17.91 -2.99
N THR A 162 12.31 19.11 -3.50
CA THR A 162 13.28 20.01 -4.15
C THR A 162 14.31 20.64 -3.22
N LYS A 163 14.20 20.48 -1.90
CA LYS A 163 15.16 21.05 -0.96
C LYS A 163 16.07 19.97 -0.37
N LYS A 164 17.33 19.97 -0.80
CA LYS A 164 18.46 19.33 -0.11
C LYS A 164 18.61 19.98 1.27
N TYR A 165 17.87 19.50 2.27
CA TYR A 165 18.03 19.94 3.65
C TYR A 165 19.09 19.08 4.33
N SER A 166 20.35 19.48 4.20
CA SER A 166 21.37 19.15 5.18
C SER A 166 21.10 19.98 6.44
N ARG A 167 20.85 19.34 7.59
CA ARG A 167 20.88 20.05 8.87
C ARG A 167 22.31 20.56 9.08
N ASN A 168 22.47 21.79 9.56
CA ASN A 168 23.79 22.33 9.89
C ASN A 168 24.20 22.01 11.35
N THR A 169 23.36 21.31 12.11
CA THR A 169 23.60 20.92 13.51
C THR A 169 23.00 19.55 13.87
N ALA A 170 23.66 18.88 14.82
CA ALA A 170 23.30 17.55 15.31
C ALA A 170 21.99 17.57 16.12
N TRP A 171 21.38 16.39 16.30
CA TRP A 171 20.09 16.21 16.97
C TRP A 171 20.04 16.64 18.45
N ASN A 172 21.21 16.86 19.07
CA ASN A 172 21.36 17.08 20.52
C ASN A 172 22.12 18.38 20.85
N SER A 173 22.03 19.39 19.98
CA SER A 173 22.64 20.71 20.22
C SER A 173 21.56 21.75 20.46
#